data_AF-A0A835EZE6-F1
#
_entry.id   AF-A0A835EZE6-F1
#
_cell.length_a   1.000
_cell.length_b   1.000
_cell.length_c   1.000
_cell.angle_alpha   90.00
_cell.angle_beta   90.00
_cell.angle_gamma   90.00
#
_symmetry.space_group_name_H-M   'P 1'
#
loop_
_entity.id
_entity.type
_entity.pdbx_description
1 polymer ?
#
loop_
_entity_poly.entity_id
_entity_poly.type
_entity_poly.pdbx_seq_one_letter_code
_entity_poly.pdbx_strand_id
1 'polypeptide(L)'
;MAGSATATAPPPPAQPTECMTPLIGMMPCMDYLTNLTVLAPPAGCCDGLKSVIRDAPICLCHGMSGDMNSLMPHPVDPVRMIVLPLACGAMLPLQTLFSCNTQQVPPIMPPMPAPALADPPASP
;
A
#
# COMPACT_ATOMS: atom_id res chain seq x y z
N MET A 1 -40.82 29.09 -1.12
CA MET A 1 -40.38 27.97 -0.27
C MET A 1 -40.00 26.80 -1.18
N ALA A 2 -38.77 26.76 -1.68
CA ALA A 2 -38.25 25.61 -2.42
C ALA A 2 -36.83 25.37 -1.91
N GLY A 3 -36.67 24.35 -1.08
CA GLY A 3 -35.41 24.00 -0.44
C GLY A 3 -34.50 23.26 -1.41
N SER A 4 -33.31 23.80 -1.64
CA SER A 4 -32.21 23.11 -2.31
C SER A 4 -31.60 22.12 -1.33
N ALA A 5 -31.94 20.84 -1.47
CA ALA A 5 -31.26 19.77 -0.75
C ALA A 5 -29.93 19.47 -1.47
N THR A 6 -28.83 20.01 -0.96
CA THR A 6 -27.48 19.55 -1.31
C THR A 6 -27.28 18.17 -0.69
N ALA A 7 -27.40 17.12 -1.51
CA ALA A 7 -27.02 15.78 -1.11
C ALA A 7 -25.52 15.77 -0.78
N THR A 8 -25.19 15.75 0.51
CA THR A 8 -23.82 15.61 0.99
C THR A 8 -23.39 14.18 0.68
N ALA A 9 -22.50 13.99 -0.30
CA ALA A 9 -21.91 12.69 -0.56
C ALA A 9 -21.23 12.18 0.73
N PRO A 10 -21.34 10.89 1.07
CA PRO A 10 -20.64 10.34 2.22
C PRO A 10 -19.13 10.60 2.05
N PRO A 11 -18.41 10.95 3.14
CA PRO A 11 -16.97 11.15 3.06
C PRO A 11 -16.32 9.88 2.50
N PRO A 12 -15.29 10.01 1.65
CA PRO A 12 -14.57 8.85 1.16
C PRO A 12 -14.05 8.05 2.36
N PRO A 13 -13.97 6.71 2.26
CA PRO A 13 -13.37 5.90 3.31
C PRO A 13 -12.01 6.45 3.68
N ALA A 14 -11.71 6.44 4.99
CA ALA A 14 -10.45 6.95 5.50
C ALA A 14 -9.29 6.21 4.82
N GLN A 15 -8.49 6.95 4.07
CA GLN A 15 -7.31 6.42 3.40
C GLN A 15 -6.18 6.29 4.42
N PRO A 16 -5.30 5.28 4.29
CA PRO A 16 -4.13 5.17 5.13
C PRO A 16 -3.23 6.41 4.98
N THR A 17 -2.66 6.89 6.08
CA THR A 17 -1.73 8.03 6.07
C THR A 17 -0.37 7.67 5.47
N GLU A 18 0.03 6.41 5.62
CA GLU A 18 1.22 5.82 5.02
C GLU A 18 0.97 4.34 4.68
N CYS A 19 1.75 3.79 3.76
CA CYS A 19 1.57 2.43 3.27
C CYS A 19 2.50 1.40 3.91
N MET A 20 3.48 1.79 4.72
CA MET A 20 4.43 0.84 5.32
C MET A 20 3.71 -0.11 6.27
N THR A 21 2.97 0.44 7.24
CA THR A 21 2.23 -0.35 8.24
C THR A 21 1.37 -1.46 7.64
N PRO A 22 0.50 -1.21 6.65
CA PRO A 22 -0.25 -2.30 6.02
C PRO A 22 0.65 -3.26 5.23
N LEU A 23 1.66 -2.77 4.52
CA LEU A 23 2.56 -3.60 3.70
C LEU A 23 3.47 -4.53 4.53
N ILE A 24 3.78 -4.18 5.79
CA ILE A 24 4.52 -5.05 6.75
C ILE A 24 3.86 -6.43 6.86
N GLY A 25 2.53 -6.50 6.78
CA GLY A 25 1.80 -7.77 6.80
C GLY A 25 2.20 -8.74 5.68
N MET A 26 2.77 -8.24 4.58
CA MET A 26 3.23 -9.03 3.44
C MET A 26 4.70 -9.46 3.53
N MET A 27 5.44 -9.11 4.59
CA MET A 27 6.83 -9.57 4.77
C MET A 27 7.02 -11.10 4.67
N PRO A 28 6.08 -11.96 5.14
CA PRO A 28 6.20 -13.40 4.96
C PRO A 28 6.21 -13.84 3.48
N CYS A 29 5.80 -12.98 2.55
CA CYS A 29 5.82 -13.27 1.11
C CYS A 29 7.22 -13.17 0.50
N MET A 30 8.18 -12.54 1.17
CA MET A 30 9.46 -12.17 0.53
C MET A 30 10.23 -13.36 -0.01
N ASP A 31 10.31 -14.46 0.74
CA ASP A 31 11.00 -15.68 0.28
C ASP A 31 10.27 -16.30 -0.93
N TYR A 32 8.94 -16.34 -0.92
CA TYR A 32 8.19 -16.72 -2.12
C TYR A 32 8.45 -15.75 -3.28
N LEU A 33 8.55 -14.45 -3.06
CA LEU A 33 8.74 -13.50 -4.16
C LEU A 33 10.15 -13.50 -4.74
N THR A 34 11.16 -14.05 -4.05
CA THR A 34 12.57 -13.89 -4.42
C THR A 34 13.30 -15.21 -4.63
N ASN A 35 12.82 -16.31 -4.02
CA ASN A 35 13.48 -17.60 -4.05
C ASN A 35 12.65 -18.61 -4.84
N LEU A 36 13.09 -18.92 -6.06
CA LEU A 36 12.40 -19.82 -6.99
C LEU A 36 12.20 -21.25 -6.46
N THR A 37 12.90 -21.64 -5.40
CA THR A 37 12.69 -22.96 -4.76
C THR A 37 11.43 -23.02 -3.90
N VAL A 38 10.90 -21.88 -3.46
CA VAL A 38 9.67 -21.79 -2.67
C VAL A 38 8.47 -21.89 -3.60
N LEU A 39 7.84 -23.06 -3.70
CA LEU A 39 6.81 -23.31 -4.73
C LEU A 39 5.43 -22.72 -4.41
N ALA A 40 5.12 -22.47 -3.13
CA ALA A 40 3.85 -21.93 -2.69
C ALA A 40 4.05 -20.84 -1.63
N PRO A 41 3.19 -19.80 -1.59
CA PRO A 41 3.27 -18.77 -0.57
C PRO A 41 2.88 -19.36 0.81
N PRO A 42 3.57 -18.95 1.90
CA PRO A 42 3.19 -19.37 3.24
C PRO A 42 1.81 -18.79 3.63
N ALA A 43 1.08 -19.45 4.52
CA ALA A 43 -0.27 -19.01 4.93
C ALA A 43 -0.29 -17.56 5.43
N GLY A 44 0.69 -17.17 6.27
CA GLY A 44 0.82 -15.80 6.76
C GLY A 44 1.06 -14.75 5.67
N CYS A 45 1.68 -15.14 4.54
CA CYS A 45 1.79 -14.25 3.37
C CYS A 45 0.40 -13.98 2.77
N CYS A 46 -0.41 -15.02 2.61
CA CYS A 46 -1.75 -14.89 2.05
C CYS A 46 -2.70 -14.13 2.97
N ASP A 47 -2.60 -14.32 4.28
CA ASP A 47 -3.37 -13.56 5.26
C ASP A 47 -2.99 -12.08 5.23
N GLY A 48 -1.69 -11.79 5.16
CA GLY A 48 -1.17 -10.43 4.98
C GLY A 48 -1.71 -9.76 3.72
N LEU A 49 -1.61 -10.42 2.57
CA LEU A 49 -2.13 -9.90 1.30
C LEU A 49 -3.64 -9.61 1.37
N LYS A 50 -4.42 -10.53 1.94
CA LYS A 50 -5.87 -10.34 2.11
C LYS A 50 -6.19 -9.17 3.04
N SER A 51 -5.42 -8.98 4.09
CA SER A 51 -5.58 -7.82 4.98
C SER A 51 -5.28 -6.51 4.25
N VAL A 52 -4.19 -6.44 3.46
CA VAL A 52 -3.88 -5.24 2.66
C VAL A 52 -4.98 -4.94 1.65
N ILE A 53 -5.47 -5.95 0.93
CA ILE A 53 -6.58 -5.79 -0.03
C ILE A 53 -7.83 -5.24 0.67
N ARG A 54 -8.13 -5.71 1.89
CA ARG A 54 -9.32 -5.29 2.64
C ARG A 54 -9.18 -3.89 3.22
N ASP A 55 -8.05 -3.60 3.85
CA ASP A 55 -7.89 -2.44 4.73
C ASP A 55 -7.15 -1.27 4.05
N ALA A 56 -6.27 -1.56 3.10
CA ALA A 56 -5.40 -0.58 2.46
C ALA A 56 -5.15 -0.90 0.97
N PRO A 57 -6.19 -1.11 0.15
CA PRO A 57 -6.04 -1.56 -1.23
C PRO A 57 -5.24 -0.59 -2.11
N ILE A 58 -5.28 0.71 -1.78
CA ILE A 58 -4.51 1.76 -2.47
C ILE A 58 -2.99 1.57 -2.30
N CYS A 59 -2.54 0.94 -1.21
CA CYS A 59 -1.12 0.71 -0.96
C CYS A 59 -0.51 -0.36 -1.87
N LEU A 60 -1.33 -1.19 -2.52
CA LEU A 60 -0.85 -2.15 -3.53
C LEU A 60 -0.29 -1.44 -4.78
N CYS A 61 -0.63 -0.17 -4.99
CA CYS A 61 -0.07 0.64 -6.07
C CYS A 61 1.46 0.72 -6.00
N HIS A 62 2.05 0.81 -4.81
CA HIS A 62 3.52 0.82 -4.62
C HIS A 62 4.19 -0.47 -5.10
N GLY A 63 3.49 -1.59 -4.96
CA GLY A 63 3.94 -2.85 -5.54
C GLY A 63 3.94 -2.80 -7.06
N MET A 64 2.86 -2.29 -7.67
CA MET A 64 2.69 -2.24 -9.12
C MET A 64 3.65 -1.27 -9.82
N SER A 65 3.94 -0.13 -9.20
CA SER A 65 4.90 0.86 -9.73
C SER A 65 6.34 0.34 -9.71
N GLY A 66 6.62 -0.71 -8.93
CA GLY A 66 7.98 -1.25 -8.76
C GLY A 66 8.86 -0.45 -7.81
N ASP A 67 8.34 0.65 -7.24
CA ASP A 67 9.06 1.51 -6.28
C ASP A 67 9.59 0.72 -5.08
N MET A 68 8.83 -0.30 -4.67
CA MET A 68 9.24 -1.17 -3.58
C MET A 68 10.46 -2.04 -3.91
N ASN A 69 10.75 -2.34 -5.18
CA ASN A 69 11.87 -3.22 -5.52
C ASN A 69 13.23 -2.66 -5.06
N SER A 70 13.35 -1.33 -4.92
CA SER A 70 14.53 -0.66 -4.35
C SER A 70 14.69 -0.89 -2.83
N LEU A 71 13.60 -1.22 -2.15
CA LEU A 71 13.56 -1.47 -0.70
C LEU A 71 13.81 -2.94 -0.36
N MET A 72 13.75 -3.83 -1.37
CA MET A 72 13.94 -5.27 -1.18
C MET A 72 15.44 -5.64 -1.25
N PRO A 73 15.91 -6.53 -0.36
CA PRO A 73 17.31 -6.98 -0.38
C PRO A 73 17.65 -7.88 -1.59
N HIS A 74 16.62 -8.46 -2.22
CA HIS A 74 16.75 -9.33 -3.39
C HIS A 74 15.73 -8.92 -4.46
N PRO A 75 16.04 -9.10 -5.75
CA PRO A 75 15.11 -8.77 -6.82
C PRO A 75 13.84 -9.60 -6.70
N VAL A 76 12.69 -8.92 -6.70
CA VAL A 76 11.38 -9.59 -6.73
C VAL A 76 11.14 -10.17 -8.12
N ASP A 77 10.70 -11.43 -8.16
CA ASP A 77 10.24 -12.07 -9.38
C ASP A 77 8.87 -11.49 -9.79
N PRO A 78 8.78 -10.81 -10.94
CA PRO A 78 7.55 -10.14 -11.35
C PRO A 78 6.42 -11.13 -11.67
N VAL A 79 6.75 -12.34 -12.12
CA VAL A 79 5.75 -13.37 -12.39
C VAL A 79 5.12 -13.83 -11.08
N ARG A 80 5.93 -14.10 -10.05
CA ARG A 80 5.45 -14.45 -8.70
C ARG A 80 4.60 -13.37 -8.07
N MET A 81 4.97 -12.11 -8.26
CA MET A 81 4.16 -11.00 -7.80
C MET A 81 2.76 -10.98 -8.46
N ILE A 82 2.69 -11.24 -9.78
CA ILE A 82 1.42 -11.29 -10.52
C ILE A 82 0.57 -12.50 -10.12
N VAL A 83 1.18 -13.66 -9.88
CA VAL A 83 0.42 -14.89 -9.54
C VAL A 83 0.10 -15.02 -8.05
N LEU A 84 0.77 -14.28 -7.17
CA LEU A 84 0.58 -14.36 -5.71
C LEU A 84 -0.90 -14.20 -5.29
N PRO A 85 -1.68 -13.22 -5.80
CA PRO A 85 -3.10 -13.11 -5.46
C PRO A 85 -3.89 -14.36 -5.84
N LEU A 86 -3.63 -14.94 -7.01
CA LEU A 86 -4.28 -16.18 -7.45
C LEU A 86 -3.88 -17.35 -6.56
N ALA A 87 -2.59 -17.49 -6.24
CA ALA A 87 -2.08 -18.53 -5.35
C ALA A 87 -2.69 -18.45 -3.94
N CYS A 88 -3.01 -17.24 -3.48
CA CYS A 88 -3.66 -16.99 -2.19
C CYS A 88 -5.20 -17.04 -2.23
N GLY A 89 -5.81 -17.23 -3.40
CA GLY A 89 -7.26 -17.13 -3.59
C GLY A 89 -7.82 -15.75 -3.22
N ALA A 90 -7.04 -14.70 -3.42
CA ALA A 90 -7.40 -13.32 -3.12
C ALA A 90 -7.87 -12.61 -4.39
N MET A 91 -8.97 -11.86 -4.29
CA MET A 91 -9.42 -11.01 -5.39
C MET A 91 -8.80 -9.62 -5.25
N LEU A 92 -8.03 -9.22 -6.27
CA LEU A 92 -7.48 -7.88 -6.32
C LEU A 92 -8.57 -6.84 -6.61
N PRO A 93 -8.51 -5.67 -5.96
CA PRO A 93 -9.46 -4.58 -6.18
C PRO A 93 -9.09 -3.84 -7.47
N LEU A 94 -9.41 -4.44 -8.62
CA LEU A 94 -8.98 -3.93 -9.94
C LEU A 94 -9.31 -2.44 -10.15
N GLN A 95 -10.48 -1.98 -9.69
CA GLN A 95 -10.89 -0.58 -9.77
C GLN A 95 -9.88 0.36 -9.06
N THR A 96 -9.41 -0.02 -7.88
CA THR A 96 -8.38 0.72 -7.14
C THR A 96 -7.04 0.68 -7.86
N LEU A 97 -6.67 -0.48 -8.42
CA LEU A 97 -5.42 -0.63 -9.15
C LEU A 97 -5.38 0.19 -10.45
N PHE A 98 -6.50 0.25 -11.19
CA PHE A 98 -6.61 1.14 -12.36
C PHE A 98 -6.55 2.62 -11.99
N SER A 99 -6.86 2.95 -10.74
CA SER A 99 -6.83 4.31 -10.20
C SER A 99 -5.48 4.69 -9.59
N CYS A 100 -4.46 3.82 -9.61
CA CYS A 100 -3.14 4.13 -9.03
C CYS A 100 -2.48 5.38 -9.63
N ASN A 101 -2.78 5.70 -10.90
CA ASN A 101 -2.25 6.89 -11.60
C ASN A 101 -3.17 8.12 -11.49
N THR A 102 -4.39 7.97 -10.99
CA THR A 102 -5.40 9.05 -10.93
C THR A 102 -5.72 9.48 -9.51
N GLN A 103 -5.54 8.58 -8.54
CA GLN A 103 -5.74 8.83 -7.11
C GLN A 103 -4.39 9.13 -6.44
N GLN A 104 -4.37 10.04 -5.47
CA GLN A 104 -3.20 10.24 -4.63
C GLN A 104 -2.95 8.97 -3.80
N VAL A 105 -1.90 8.23 -4.15
CA VAL A 105 -1.40 7.10 -3.37
C VAL A 105 -0.66 7.67 -2.14
N PRO A 106 -1.01 7.26 -0.92
CA PRO A 106 -0.27 7.66 0.28
C PRO A 106 1.20 7.28 0.17
N PRO A 107 2.14 8.04 0.76
CA PRO A 107 3.56 7.71 0.70
C PRO A 107 3.83 6.36 1.39
N ILE A 108 4.92 5.67 1.01
CA ILE A 108 5.30 4.41 1.68
C ILE A 108 5.55 4.66 3.15
N MET A 109 6.44 5.60 3.49
CA MET A 109 6.73 5.99 4.86
C MET A 109 6.04 7.33 5.18
N PRO A 110 5.83 7.67 6.46
CA PRO A 110 5.32 8.97 6.84
C PRO A 110 6.33 10.03 6.42
N PRO A 111 5.90 11.24 6.03
CA PRO A 111 6.83 12.34 5.90
C PRO A 111 7.54 12.53 7.24
N MET A 112 8.87 12.48 7.21
CA MET A 112 9.67 12.79 8.39
C MET A 112 9.25 14.18 8.88
N PRO A 113 9.00 14.39 10.19
CA PRO A 113 8.84 15.74 10.70
C PRO A 113 10.11 16.52 10.32
N ALA A 114 9.96 17.61 9.57
CA ALA A 114 11.07 18.51 9.35
C ALA A 114 11.61 18.92 10.73
N PRO A 115 12.93 18.99 10.94
CA PRO A 115 13.45 19.57 12.17
C PRO A 115 12.83 20.96 12.27
N ALA A 116 12.07 21.21 13.35
CA ALA A 116 11.56 22.54 13.64
C ALA A 116 12.77 23.47 13.59
N LEU A 117 12.77 24.39 12.62
CA LEU A 117 13.73 25.48 12.57
C LEU A 117 13.57 26.18 13.92
N ALA A 118 14.52 25.97 14.83
CA ALA A 118 14.54 26.67 16.09
C ALA A 118 14.56 28.15 15.73
N ASP A 119 13.46 28.85 16.03
CA ASP A 119 13.40 30.30 15.95
C ASP A 119 14.64 30.85 16.65
N PRO A 120 15.46 31.69 15.98
CA PRO A 120 16.58 32.33 16.67
C PRO A 120 16.00 33.17 17.80
N PRO A 121 16.58 33.13 19.02
CA PRO A 121 16.07 33.93 20.12
C PRO A 121 16.18 35.41 19.74
N ALA A 122 15.02 36.09 19.67
CA ALA A 122 14.96 37.54 19.59
C ALA A 122 15.73 38.10 20.80
N SER A 123 16.89 38.69 20.52
CA SER A 123 17.71 39.38 21.52
C SER A 123 17.16 40.80 21.74
N PRO A 124 17.29 41.35 22.97
CA PRO A 124 16.63 42.58 23.41
C PRO A 124 17.19 43.87 22.78
#